data_AF-A0A392TEQ9-F1
#
_entry.id   AF-A0A392TEQ9-F1
#
_cell.length_a   1.000
_cell.length_b   1.000
_cell.length_c   1.000
_cell.angle_alpha   90.00
_cell.angle_beta   90.00
_cell.angle_gamma   90.00
#
_symmetry.space_group_name_H-M   'P 1'
#
loop_
_entity.id
_entity.type
_entity.pdbx_description
1 polymer ?
#
loop_
_entity_poly.entity_id
_entity_poly.type
_entity_poly.pdbx_seq_one_letter_code
_entity_poly.pdbx_strand_id
1 'polypeptide(L)'
;MELMANVMAQEAVSRIADREAQEARRGREDELRLERFMNNKQPIFKGGYDPDGAQRWIKGIERIFGAMRCLDEHRVLLGGYVLHD
;
A
#
# COMPACT_ATOMS: atom_id res chain seq x y z
N MET A 1 34.80 -30.18 -3.07
CA MET A 1 33.39 -30.00 -3.49
C MET A 1 32.56 -29.36 -2.37
N GLU A 2 32.74 -29.73 -1.10
CA GLU A 2 31.98 -29.18 0.04
C GLU A 2 32.08 -27.66 0.24
N LEU A 3 33.26 -27.07 0.04
CA LEU A 3 33.45 -25.61 0.13
C LEU A 3 32.53 -24.82 -0.82
N MET A 4 32.34 -25.31 -2.05
CA MET A 4 31.48 -24.67 -3.03
C MET A 4 30.00 -24.80 -2.63
N ALA A 5 29.60 -25.96 -2.09
CA ALA A 5 28.24 -26.18 -1.60
C ALA A 5 27.92 -25.26 -0.41
N ASN A 6 28.85 -25.06 0.51
CA ASN A 6 28.68 -24.15 1.64
C ASN A 6 28.56 -22.68 1.19
N VAL A 7 29.34 -22.26 0.20
CA VAL A 7 29.23 -20.90 -0.37
C VAL A 7 27.85 -20.68 -1.00
N MET A 8 27.37 -21.62 -1.82
CA MET A 8 26.05 -21.51 -2.45
C MET A 8 24.92 -21.49 -1.41
N ALA A 9 25.02 -22.28 -0.35
CA ALA A 9 24.07 -22.27 0.75
C ALA A 9 24.08 -20.92 1.49
N GLN A 10 25.25 -20.37 1.77
CA GLN A 10 25.38 -19.06 2.43
C GLN A 10 24.86 -17.91 1.57
N GLU A 11 25.10 -17.94 0.26
CA GLU A 11 24.55 -16.97 -0.69
C GLU A 11 23.03 -17.05 -0.75
N ALA A 12 22.46 -18.25 -0.78
CA ALA A 12 21.01 -18.44 -0.77
C ALA A 12 20.38 -17.85 0.51
N VAL A 13 21.00 -18.10 1.67
CA VAL A 13 20.57 -17.53 2.95
C VAL A 13 20.65 -16.00 2.94
N SER A 14 21.74 -15.42 2.43
CA SER A 14 21.90 -13.96 2.33
C SER A 14 20.81 -13.32 1.48
N ARG A 15 20.49 -13.92 0.32
CA ARG A 15 19.44 -13.41 -0.58
C ARG A 15 18.05 -13.46 0.05
N ILE A 16 17.77 -14.50 0.84
CA ILE A 16 16.51 -14.60 1.59
C ILE A 16 16.44 -13.50 2.64
N ALA A 17 17.51 -13.29 3.42
CA ALA A 17 17.56 -12.24 4.42
C ALA A 17 17.39 -10.83 3.83
N ASP A 18 18.01 -10.54 2.67
CA ASP A 18 17.85 -9.27 1.98
C ASP A 18 16.41 -9.05 1.50
N ARG A 19 15.77 -10.11 0.99
CA ARG A 19 14.37 -10.07 0.57
C ARG A 19 13.43 -9.81 1.76
N GLU A 20 13.61 -10.53 2.86
CA GLU A 20 12.82 -10.32 4.09
C GLU A 20 12.99 -8.90 4.62
N ALA A 21 14.21 -8.38 4.65
CA ALA A 21 14.49 -7.01 5.05
C ALA A 21 13.80 -5.99 4.12
N GLN A 22 13.76 -6.27 2.82
CA GLN A 22 13.06 -5.42 1.85
C GLN A 22 11.54 -5.47 2.02
N GLU A 23 10.96 -6.65 2.23
CA GLU A 23 9.54 -6.83 2.50
C GLU A 23 9.12 -6.14 3.80
N ALA A 24 9.91 -6.26 4.87
CA ALA A 24 9.66 -5.56 6.13
C ALA A 24 9.72 -4.03 5.99
N ARG A 25 10.64 -3.52 5.16
CA ARG A 25 10.71 -2.08 4.84
C ARG A 25 9.47 -1.62 4.08
N ARG A 26 9.07 -2.35 3.04
CA ARG A 26 7.85 -2.06 2.26
C ARG A 26 6.59 -2.06 3.14
N GLY A 27 6.43 -3.07 4.00
CA GLY A 27 5.29 -3.15 4.91
C GLY A 27 5.19 -1.93 5.84
N ARG A 28 6.31 -1.46 6.39
CA ARG A 28 6.32 -0.22 7.20
C ARG A 28 5.97 1.03 6.39
N GLU A 29 6.46 1.15 5.16
CA GLU A 29 6.11 2.29 4.29
C GLU A 29 4.62 2.32 3.96
N ASP A 30 4.01 1.16 3.73
CA ASP A 30 2.59 1.03 3.46
C ASP A 30 1.73 1.37 4.70
N GLU A 31 2.15 0.95 5.89
CA GLU A 31 1.49 1.30 7.15
C GLU A 31 1.51 2.81 7.41
N LEU A 32 2.67 3.45 7.26
CA LEU A 32 2.79 4.91 7.39
C LEU A 32 1.97 5.66 6.34
N ARG A 33 1.88 5.11 5.13
CA ARG A 33 1.06 5.68 4.06
C ARG A 33 -0.43 5.55 4.40
N LEU A 34 -0.86 4.42 4.92
CA LEU A 34 -2.24 4.21 5.38
C LEU A 34 -2.60 5.18 6.52
N GLU A 35 -1.74 5.31 7.53
CA GLU A 35 -1.97 6.25 8.64
C GLU A 35 -2.14 7.69 8.11
N ARG A 36 -1.24 8.12 7.21
CA ARG A 36 -1.33 9.44 6.59
C ARG A 36 -2.62 9.60 5.76
N PHE A 37 -3.07 8.56 5.08
CA PHE A 37 -4.32 8.58 4.33
C PHE A 37 -5.53 8.77 5.26
N MET A 38 -5.61 7.98 6.33
CA MET A 38 -6.72 8.02 7.30
C MET A 38 -6.80 9.35 8.07
N ASN A 39 -5.68 10.06 8.19
CA ASN A 39 -5.61 11.38 8.82
C ASN A 39 -6.10 12.54 7.91
N ASN A 40 -6.35 12.32 6.62
CA ASN A 40 -6.76 13.37 5.69
C ASN A 40 -8.27 13.69 5.69
N LYS A 41 -9.00 13.31 6.75
CA LYS A 41 -10.47 13.47 6.84
C LYS A 41 -11.16 12.93 5.58
N GLN A 42 -10.97 11.64 5.28
CA GLN A 42 -11.56 11.01 4.10
C GLN A 42 -13.07 11.30 4.01
N PRO A 43 -13.58 11.61 2.80
CA PRO A 43 -15.01 11.72 2.59
C PRO A 43 -15.68 10.36 2.83
N ILE A 44 -16.79 10.37 3.57
CA ILE A 44 -17.58 9.15 3.82
C ILE A 44 -18.42 8.86 2.58
N PHE A 45 -18.32 7.63 2.07
CA PHE A 45 -19.23 7.16 1.03
C PHE A 45 -20.58 6.84 1.66
N LYS A 46 -21.63 7.54 1.24
CA LYS A 46 -22.99 7.34 1.79
C LYS A 46 -23.71 6.11 1.21
N GLY A 47 -23.16 5.50 0.15
CA GLY A 47 -23.83 4.43 -0.58
C GLY A 47 -25.09 4.88 -1.34
N GLY A 48 -25.87 3.90 -1.81
CA GLY A 48 -27.12 4.12 -2.55
C GLY A 48 -26.93 4.49 -4.03
N TYR A 49 -28.05 4.62 -4.75
CA TYR A 49 -28.07 5.01 -6.17
C TYR A 49 -28.00 6.55 -6.31
N ASP A 50 -26.84 7.12 -6.01
CA ASP A 50 -26.52 8.54 -6.23
C ASP A 50 -25.26 8.65 -7.10
N PRO A 51 -25.39 8.67 -8.45
CA PRO A 51 -24.24 8.73 -9.35
C PRO A 51 -23.42 10.01 -9.17
N ASP A 52 -24.06 11.14 -8.88
CA ASP A 52 -23.37 12.40 -8.65
C ASP A 52 -22.62 12.40 -7.30
N GLY A 53 -23.23 11.82 -6.27
CA GLY A 53 -22.62 11.61 -4.97
C GLY A 53 -21.41 10.69 -5.05
N ALA A 54 -21.52 9.57 -5.75
CA ALA A 54 -20.40 8.68 -6.03
C ALA A 54 -19.28 9.41 -6.77
N GLN A 55 -19.59 10.19 -7.80
CA GLN A 55 -18.58 10.94 -8.55
C GLN A 55 -17.88 12.00 -7.68
N ARG A 56 -18.61 12.71 -6.80
CA ARG A 56 -18.01 13.66 -5.85
C ARG A 56 -17.11 12.96 -4.84
N TRP A 57 -17.53 11.80 -4.36
CA TRP A 57 -16.74 10.99 -3.42
C TRP A 57 -15.43 10.51 -4.06
N ILE A 58 -15.48 9.94 -5.27
CA ILE A 58 -14.29 9.50 -6.02
C ILE A 58 -13.29 10.65 -6.19
N LYS A 59 -13.75 11.82 -6.67
CA LYS A 59 -12.89 13.01 -6.83
C LYS A 59 -12.25 13.46 -5.51
N GLY A 60 -12.97 13.32 -4.40
CA GLY A 60 -12.44 13.64 -3.07
C GLY A 60 -11.28 12.71 -2.68
N ILE A 61 -11.44 11.41 -2.90
CA ILE A 61 -10.40 10.40 -2.64
C ILE A 61 -9.19 10.60 -3.57
N GLU A 62 -9.41 10.81 -4.87
CA GLU A 62 -8.34 11.05 -5.85
C GLU A 62 -7.49 12.29 -5.49
N ARG A 63 -8.11 13.34 -4.94
CA ARG A 63 -7.39 14.53 -4.46
C ARG A 63 -6.43 14.21 -3.32
N ILE A 64 -6.81 13.32 -2.40
CA ILE A 64 -5.95 12.87 -1.30
C ILE A 64 -4.77 12.04 -1.87
N PHE A 65 -5.05 11.11 -2.78
CA PHE A 65 -4.00 10.35 -3.47
C PHE A 65 -3.01 11.24 -4.21
N GLY A 66 -3.50 12.28 -4.88
CA GLY A 66 -2.66 13.30 -5.52
C GLY A 66 -1.76 14.04 -4.52
N ALA A 67 -2.33 14.51 -3.40
CA ALA A 67 -1.57 15.22 -2.36
C ALA A 67 -0.51 14.34 -1.68
N MET A 68 -0.78 13.04 -1.57
CA MET A 68 0.17 12.05 -1.03
C MET A 68 1.17 11.52 -2.06
N ARG A 69 1.01 11.88 -3.35
CA ARG A 69 1.80 11.35 -4.48
C ARG A 69 1.73 9.82 -4.57
N CYS A 70 0.55 9.25 -4.35
CA CYS A 70 0.34 7.80 -4.46
C CYS A 70 0.46 7.34 -5.92
N LEU A 71 1.34 6.36 -6.14
CA LEU A 71 1.35 5.53 -7.34
C LEU A 71 0.11 4.63 -7.40
N ASP A 72 -0.27 4.18 -8.59
CA ASP A 72 -1.51 3.42 -8.81
C ASP A 72 -1.61 2.16 -7.95
N GLU A 73 -0.49 1.47 -7.72
CA GLU A 73 -0.40 0.29 -6.83
C GLU A 73 -0.89 0.60 -5.41
N HIS A 74 -0.55 1.77 -4.86
CA HIS A 74 -0.97 2.17 -3.52
C HIS A 74 -2.44 2.63 -3.48
N ARG A 75 -2.98 3.14 -4.59
CA ARG A 75 -4.37 3.65 -4.64
C ARG A 75 -5.38 2.53 -4.45
N VAL A 76 -5.10 1.36 -5.03
CA VAL A 76 -5.95 0.17 -4.89
C VAL A 76 -5.98 -0.29 -3.43
N LEU A 77 -4.80 -0.40 -2.80
CA LEU A 77 -4.69 -0.80 -1.40
C LEU A 77 -5.44 0.16 -0.48
N LEU A 78 -5.19 1.47 -0.60
CA LEU A 78 -5.82 2.49 0.24
C LEU A 78 -7.32 2.64 -0.04
N GLY A 79 -7.74 2.49 -1.30
CA GLY A 79 -9.14 2.59 -1.70
C GLY A 79 -10.03 1.53 -1.06
N GLY A 80 -9.49 0.34 -0.78
CA GLY A 80 -10.22 -0.71 -0.06
C GLY A 80 -10.62 -0.32 1.36
N TYR A 81 -9.83 0.51 2.05
CA TYR A 81 -10.10 0.91 3.43
C TYR A 81 -11.23 1.94 3.58
N VAL A 82 -11.58 2.67 2.51
CA VAL A 82 -12.63 3.70 2.54
C VAL A 82 -13.97 3.22 2.00
N LEU A 83 -13.99 2.01 1.45
CA LEU A 83 -15.21 1.30 1.12
C LEU A 83 -15.63 0.52 2.38
N HIS A 84 -16.65 1.03 3.05
CA HIS A 84 -17.33 0.29 4.11
C HIS A 84 -18.37 -0.65 3.47
N ASP A 85 -18.47 -1.89 3.95
CA ASP A 85 -19.56 -2.81 3.62
C ASP A 85 -20.94 -2.25 4.02
#